data_AF-N6YV18-F1
#
_entry.id   AF-N6YV18-F1
#
_cell.length_a   1.000
_cell.length_b   1.000
_cell.length_c   1.000
_cell.angle_alpha   90.00
_cell.angle_beta   90.00
_cell.angle_gamma   90.00
#
_symmetry.space_group_name_H-M   'P 1'
#
loop_
_entity.id
_entity.type
_entity.pdbx_description
1 polymer ?
#
loop_
_entity_poly.entity_id
_entity_poly.type
_entity_poly.pdbx_seq_one_letter_code
_entity_poly.pdbx_strand_id
1 'polypeptide(L)'
;PISALGARAADPRRVQRGARHAMTVTDWRVRRRVCVRLCEVERLGHAWSGGAAGEHFSDPQGPDASTLIWRFVQGSLLGPEA
;
A
#
# COMPACT_ATOMS: atom_id res chain seq x y z
N PRO A 1 -19.71 0.59 -3.05
CA PRO A 1 -18.31 0.91 -3.46
C PRO A 1 -17.79 2.09 -2.61
N ILE A 2 -16.48 2.17 -2.32
CA ILE A 2 -15.95 3.22 -1.43
C ILE A 2 -16.19 4.65 -1.94
N SER A 3 -16.34 4.81 -3.26
CA SER A 3 -16.77 6.08 -3.88
C SER A 3 -18.14 6.56 -3.37
N ALA A 4 -19.05 5.64 -3.01
CA ALA A 4 -20.36 5.96 -2.45
C ALA A 4 -20.29 6.56 -1.03
N LEU A 5 -19.14 6.43 -0.34
CA LEU A 5 -18.86 7.08 0.95
C LEU A 5 -18.22 8.47 0.80
N GLY A 6 -18.20 9.03 -0.42
CA GLY A 6 -17.60 10.33 -0.71
C GLY A 6 -16.06 10.32 -0.70
N ALA A 7 -15.45 9.14 -0.78
CA ALA A 7 -14.00 9.02 -0.82
C ALA A 7 -13.45 9.53 -2.15
N ARG A 8 -12.43 10.39 -2.09
CA ARG A 8 -11.74 10.92 -3.27
C ARG A 8 -10.33 10.37 -3.36
N ALA A 9 -9.93 9.95 -4.55
CA ALA A 9 -8.54 9.60 -4.83
C ALA A 9 -7.69 10.87 -4.75
N ALA A 10 -6.53 10.78 -4.10
CA ALA A 10 -5.47 11.76 -4.26
C ALA A 10 -4.57 11.39 -5.44
N ASP A 11 -3.73 12.33 -5.85
CA ASP A 11 -2.78 12.12 -6.93
C ASP A 11 -1.89 10.89 -6.63
N PRO A 12 -1.78 9.95 -7.59
CA PRO A 12 -0.89 8.81 -7.46
C PRO A 12 0.55 9.27 -7.26
N ARG A 13 1.26 8.64 -6.32
CA ARG A 13 2.68 8.91 -6.06
C ARG A 13 3.52 7.67 -6.30
N ARG A 14 4.61 7.81 -7.04
CA ARG A 14 5.59 6.74 -7.18
C ARG A 14 6.52 6.73 -5.97
N VAL A 15 6.69 5.58 -5.34
CA VAL A 15 7.51 5.39 -4.15
C VAL A 15 8.47 4.23 -4.38
N GLN A 16 9.75 4.43 -4.07
CA GLN A 16 10.76 3.38 -4.14
C GLN A 16 11.65 3.44 -2.91
N ARG A 17 11.83 2.31 -2.22
CA ARG A 17 12.71 2.20 -1.04
C ARG A 17 13.94 1.38 -1.38
N GLY A 18 15.08 2.05 -1.53
CA GLY A 18 16.34 1.40 -1.89
C GLY A 18 16.19 0.61 -3.20
N ALA A 19 16.70 -0.62 -3.21
CA ALA A 19 16.66 -1.51 -4.37
C ALA A 19 15.33 -2.28 -4.55
N ARG A 20 14.32 -2.06 -3.70
CA ARG A 20 13.01 -2.69 -3.87
C ARG A 20 12.32 -2.18 -5.13
N HIS A 21 11.42 -2.99 -5.69
CA HIS A 21 10.51 -2.58 -6.75
C HIS A 21 9.79 -1.29 -6.33
N ALA A 22 9.69 -0.36 -7.28
CA ALA A 22 8.87 0.81 -7.07
C ALA A 22 7.40 0.42 -7.04
N MET A 23 6.61 1.22 -6.35
CA MET A 23 5.16 1.10 -6.36
C MET A 23 4.53 2.47 -6.63
N THR A 24 3.41 2.46 -7.34
CA THR A 24 2.52 3.61 -7.41
C THR A 24 1.49 3.49 -6.31
N VAL A 25 1.37 4.53 -5.48
CA VAL A 25 0.48 4.55 -4.33
C VAL A 25 -0.61 5.58 -4.53
N THR A 26 -1.85 5.12 -4.46
CA THR A 26 -3.05 5.97 -4.55
C THR A 26 -3.82 5.84 -3.25
N ASP A 27 -4.07 6.96 -2.58
CA ASP A 27 -4.84 7.00 -1.34
C ASP A 27 -6.23 7.57 -1.62
N TRP A 28 -7.28 6.85 -1.21
CA TRP A 28 -8.65 7.36 -1.20
C TRP A 28 -8.97 7.89 0.19
N ARG A 29 -9.46 9.12 0.24
CA ARG A 29 -9.71 9.84 1.49
C ARG A 29 -11.15 10.27 1.63
N VAL A 30 -11.70 10.11 2.84
CA VAL A 30 -12.89 10.82 3.29
C VAL A 30 -12.41 11.90 4.26
N ARG A 31 -12.61 13.18 3.92
CA ARG A 31 -11.98 14.32 4.60
C ARG A 31 -10.46 14.14 4.66
N ARG A 32 -9.87 14.09 5.86
CA ARG A 32 -8.42 13.89 6.09
C ARG A 32 -8.01 12.44 6.30
N ARG A 33 -8.97 11.51 6.42
CA ARG A 33 -8.71 10.10 6.73
C ARG A 33 -8.48 9.31 5.45
N VAL A 34 -7.39 8.55 5.38
CA VAL A 34 -7.17 7.54 4.33
C VAL A 34 -8.04 6.33 4.66
N CYS A 35 -8.95 5.98 3.77
CA CYS A 35 -9.87 4.86 3.94
C CYS A 35 -9.44 3.64 3.10
N VAL A 36 -8.79 3.88 1.97
CA VAL A 36 -8.16 2.84 1.13
C VAL A 36 -6.81 3.36 0.64
N ARG A 37 -5.84 2.45 0.57
CA ARG A 37 -4.55 2.65 -0.07
C ARG A 37 -4.35 1.54 -1.10
N LEU A 38 -4.24 1.92 -2.37
CA LEU A 38 -3.80 1.02 -3.45
C LEU A 38 -2.29 1.15 -3.60
N CYS A 39 -1.58 0.03 -3.63
CA CYS A 39 -0.15 -0.04 -3.91
C CYS A 39 0.05 -0.95 -5.13
N GLU A 40 0.24 -0.35 -6.30
CA GLU A 40 0.56 -1.09 -7.53
C GLU A 40 2.07 -1.27 -7.62
N VAL A 41 2.55 -2.51 -7.47
CA VAL A 41 3.99 -2.81 -7.44
C VAL A 41 4.47 -3.13 -8.84
N GLU A 42 5.47 -2.40 -9.31
CA GLU A 42 6.08 -2.63 -10.61
C GLU A 42 6.75 -4.02 -10.65
N ARG A 43 6.62 -4.71 -11.79
CA ARG A 43 7.27 -6.00 -12.09
C ARG A 43 6.86 -7.20 -11.22
N LEU A 44 5.97 -7.01 -10.25
CA LEU A 44 5.57 -8.08 -9.33
C LEU A 44 4.81 -9.23 -10.03
N GLY A 45 4.01 -8.93 -11.06
CA GLY A 45 3.17 -9.91 -11.73
C GLY A 45 2.18 -10.56 -10.75
N HIS A 46 2.15 -11.89 -10.72
CA HIS A 46 1.27 -12.67 -9.83
C HIS A 46 1.93 -13.09 -8.51
N ALA A 47 3.15 -12.59 -8.24
CA ALA A 47 3.85 -12.91 -7.00
C ALA A 47 3.32 -12.09 -5.81
N TRP A 48 3.57 -12.59 -4.61
CA TRP A 48 3.41 -11.89 -3.35
C TRP A 48 4.58 -10.92 -3.13
N SER A 49 4.26 -9.65 -2.85
CA SER A 49 5.27 -8.61 -2.67
C SER A 49 6.03 -8.79 -1.35
N GLY A 50 7.36 -8.96 -1.46
CA GLY A 50 8.23 -9.24 -0.33
C GLY A 50 8.26 -10.74 0.01
N GLY A 51 8.32 -11.07 1.30
CA GLY A 51 8.45 -12.46 1.75
C GLY A 51 9.90 -12.96 1.79
N ALA A 52 10.07 -14.18 2.27
CA ALA A 52 11.38 -14.84 2.36
C ALA A 52 11.84 -15.29 0.96
N ALA A 53 13.15 -15.20 0.71
CA ALA A 53 13.72 -15.74 -0.51
C ALA A 53 13.61 -17.27 -0.53
N GLY A 54 13.19 -17.82 -1.67
CA GLY A 54 13.03 -19.26 -1.86
C GLY A 54 11.62 -19.79 -1.59
N GLU A 55 10.72 -18.98 -1.03
CA GLU A 55 9.32 -19.37 -0.87
C GLU A 55 8.53 -19.25 -2.17
N HIS A 56 7.64 -20.20 -2.39
CA HIS A 56 6.81 -20.22 -3.60
C HIS A 56 5.96 -18.96 -3.70
N PHE A 57 5.87 -18.45 -4.93
CA PHE A 57 5.08 -17.26 -5.27
C PHE A 57 5.51 -15.97 -4.54
N SER A 58 6.61 -15.95 -3.79
CA SER A 58 7.12 -14.73 -3.16
C SER A 58 8.12 -14.01 -4.06
N ASP A 59 8.08 -12.67 -4.05
CA ASP A 59 9.09 -11.83 -4.68
C ASP A 59 9.78 -10.94 -3.63
N PRO A 60 10.95 -11.37 -3.12
CA PRO A 60 11.70 -10.62 -2.12
C PRO A 60 12.16 -9.23 -2.60
N GLN A 61 12.16 -8.95 -3.91
CA GLN A 61 12.46 -7.62 -4.43
C GLN A 61 11.27 -6.66 -4.31
N GLY A 62 10.05 -7.16 -4.13
CA GLY A 62 8.88 -6.36 -3.83
C GLY A 62 8.95 -5.66 -2.44
N PRO A 63 8.25 -4.54 -2.24
CA PRO A 63 8.00 -3.99 -0.91
C PRO A 63 7.40 -5.03 0.04
N ASP A 64 7.68 -4.92 1.34
CA ASP A 64 7.08 -5.81 2.34
C ASP A 64 5.57 -5.53 2.49
N ALA A 65 4.73 -6.42 1.94
CA ALA A 65 3.28 -6.27 1.96
C ALA A 65 2.70 -6.24 3.39
N SER A 66 3.18 -7.11 4.28
CA SER A 66 2.71 -7.18 5.66
C SER A 66 2.99 -5.89 6.42
N THR A 67 4.19 -5.31 6.24
CA THR A 67 4.55 -4.01 6.81
C THR A 67 3.68 -2.89 6.25
N LEU A 68 3.34 -2.91 4.95
CA LEU A 68 2.46 -1.91 4.34
C LEU A 68 1.04 -1.97 4.90
N ILE A 69 0.50 -3.19 5.04
CA ILE A 69 -0.81 -3.43 5.64
C ILE A 69 -0.81 -2.94 7.09
N TRP A 70 0.19 -3.33 7.89
CA TRP A 70 0.28 -2.90 9.29
C TRP A 70 0.34 -1.38 9.43
N ARG A 71 1.18 -0.69 8.63
CA ARG A 71 1.26 0.78 8.65
C ARG A 71 -0.07 1.45 8.30
N PHE A 72 -0.84 0.88 7.37
CA PHE A 72 -2.16 1.38 7.05
C PHE A 72 -3.12 1.21 8.24
N VAL A 73 -3.15 0.02 8.86
CA VAL A 73 -4.01 -0.25 10.02
C VAL A 73 -3.61 0.64 11.20
N GLN A 74 -2.33 0.71 11.54
CA GLN A 74 -1.82 1.56 12.62
C GLN A 74 -2.23 3.03 12.42
N GLY A 75 -2.04 3.60 11.23
CA GLY A 75 -2.45 4.98 10.92
C GLY A 75 -3.97 5.16 10.79
N SER A 76 -4.74 4.08 10.71
CA SER A 76 -6.21 4.10 10.63
C SER A 76 -6.89 3.90 11.98
N LEU A 77 -6.21 3.25 12.94
CA LEU A 77 -6.68 3.03 14.30
C LEU A 77 -6.38 4.22 15.23
N LEU A 78 -5.29 4.93 14.97
CA LEU A 78 -5.00 6.20 15.62
C LEU A 78 -5.88 7.28 14.98
N GLY A 79 -7.08 7.47 15.52
CA GLY A 79 -7.96 8.59 15.18
C GLY A 79 -7.33 9.95 15.56
N PRO A 80 -7.98 11.09 15.23
CA PRO A 80 -7.45 12.44 15.47
C PRO A 80 -7.29 12.85 16.95
N GLU A 81 -7.34 11.92 17.90
CA GLU A 81 -7.04 12.15 19.32
C GLU A 81 -5.74 11.42 19.73
N ALA A 82 -4.70 11.61 18.93
CA ALA A 82 -3.31 11.39 19.29
C ALA A 82 -2.52 12.65 18.95
#